data_AF-A0A7S3FJ58-F1
#
_entry.id   AF-A0A7S3FJ58-F1
#
_cell.length_a   1.000
_cell.length_b   1.000
_cell.length_c   1.000
_cell.angle_alpha   90.00
_cell.angle_beta   90.00
_cell.angle_gamma   90.00
#
_symmetry.space_group_name_H-M   'P 1'
#
loop_
_entity.id
_entity.type
_entity.pdbx_description
1 polymer ?
#
loop_
_entity_poly.entity_id
_entity_poly.type
_entity_poly.pdbx_seq_one_letter_code
_entity_poly.pdbx_strand_id
1 'polypeptide(L)'
;AQQFYLGPPGSGAPMHIHNDAANYLIYGRKRWFLSPPGDAEWSVQPASEFRDSLAGLASDQHAPIECVQQAGDMLYVPKGWGHSTINIEASVGVAYEFTHAAGLLDPVGRLSGRRGWRRRR
;
A
#
# COMPACT_ATOMS: atom_id res chain seq x y z
N ALA A 1 9.76 6.94 -3.29
CA ALA A 1 11.14 6.44 -3.33
C ALA A 1 11.23 5.16 -4.16
N GLN A 2 12.39 4.82 -4.73
CA GLN A 2 12.64 3.54 -5.40
C GLN A 2 13.32 2.57 -4.45
N GLN A 3 12.84 1.33 -4.40
CA GLN A 3 13.36 0.29 -3.53
C GLN A 3 13.52 -1.01 -4.33
N PHE A 4 14.76 -1.51 -4.40
CA PHE A 4 15.02 -2.90 -4.74
C PHE A 4 14.95 -3.74 -3.47
N TYR A 5 14.34 -4.91 -3.54
CA TYR A 5 14.25 -5.81 -2.38
C TYR A 5 14.60 -7.26 -2.76
N LEU A 6 15.24 -7.93 -1.80
CA LEU A 6 15.51 -9.37 -1.77
C LEU A 6 15.25 -9.84 -0.34
N GLY A 7 14.49 -10.91 -0.16
CA GLY A 7 14.25 -11.45 1.18
C GLY A 7 13.92 -12.94 1.21
N PRO A 8 14.33 -13.67 2.25
CA PRO A 8 13.98 -15.07 2.45
C PRO A 8 12.51 -15.24 2.86
N PRO A 9 11.96 -16.47 2.83
CA PRO A 9 10.64 -16.76 3.41
C PRO A 9 10.53 -16.26 4.87
N GLY A 10 9.37 -15.71 5.23
CA GLY A 10 9.08 -15.14 6.56
C GLY A 10 9.53 -13.69 6.75
N SER A 11 10.43 -13.16 5.92
CA SER A 11 10.80 -11.74 5.94
C SER A 11 9.72 -10.86 5.31
N GLY A 12 9.72 -9.56 5.58
CA GLY A 12 8.64 -8.68 5.14
C GLY A 12 8.77 -7.25 5.61
N ALA A 13 7.75 -6.44 5.32
CA ALA A 13 7.63 -5.08 5.81
C ALA A 13 6.52 -4.99 6.87
N PRO A 14 6.77 -4.35 8.02
CA PRO A 14 5.76 -4.15 9.05
C PRO A 14 4.61 -3.29 8.53
N MET A 15 3.52 -3.19 9.30
CA MET A 15 2.36 -2.38 8.92
C MET A 15 2.72 -0.88 8.84
N HIS A 16 2.52 -0.26 7.67
CA HIS A 16 2.89 1.13 7.42
C HIS A 16 2.00 1.81 6.38
N ILE A 17 2.17 3.13 6.22
CA ILE A 17 1.37 4.00 5.34
C ILE A 17 2.31 4.95 4.58
N HIS A 18 2.05 5.19 3.29
CA HIS A 18 2.81 6.15 2.48
C HIS A 18 1.96 6.74 1.34
N ASN A 19 2.57 7.45 0.38
CA ASN A 19 1.87 7.91 -0.84
C ASN A 19 1.52 6.73 -1.77
N ASP A 20 1.06 7.00 -2.98
CA ASP A 20 0.78 5.95 -3.96
C ASP A 20 2.04 5.11 -4.22
N ALA A 21 1.88 3.80 -4.34
CA ALA A 21 2.98 2.91 -4.64
C ALA A 21 2.61 1.81 -5.62
N ALA A 22 3.58 1.41 -6.44
CA ALA A 22 3.53 0.22 -7.26
C ALA A 22 4.63 -0.74 -6.82
N ASN A 23 4.28 -2.02 -6.67
CA ASN A 23 5.21 -3.09 -6.34
C ASN A 23 5.17 -4.13 -7.45
N TYR A 24 6.29 -4.34 -8.13
CA TYR A 24 6.44 -5.41 -9.13
C TYR A 24 7.28 -6.54 -8.55
N LEU A 25 6.71 -7.75 -8.51
CA LEU A 25 7.39 -8.93 -7.99
C LEU A 25 8.06 -9.68 -9.15
N ILE A 26 9.39 -9.74 -9.14
CA ILE A 26 10.17 -10.38 -10.21
C ILE A 26 10.24 -11.90 -10.01
N TYR A 27 10.43 -12.33 -8.77
CA TYR A 27 10.55 -13.74 -8.38
C TYR A 27 9.94 -13.97 -7.01
N GLY A 28 9.42 -15.18 -6.79
CA GLY A 28 8.86 -15.62 -5.52
C GLY A 28 7.39 -15.29 -5.37
N ARG A 29 6.92 -15.29 -4.12
CA ARG A 29 5.53 -15.07 -3.74
C ARG A 29 5.47 -14.25 -2.46
N LYS A 30 4.61 -13.23 -2.46
CA LYS A 30 4.45 -12.27 -1.36
C LYS A 30 2.99 -12.18 -0.94
N ARG A 31 2.71 -12.38 0.34
CA ARG A 31 1.40 -12.11 0.93
C ARG A 31 1.31 -10.66 1.39
N TRP A 32 0.18 -10.04 1.15
CA TRP A 32 -0.15 -8.66 1.51
C TRP A 32 -1.32 -8.63 2.47
N PHE A 33 -1.28 -7.68 3.39
CA PHE A 33 -2.38 -7.28 4.26
C PHE A 33 -2.65 -5.81 3.98
N LEU A 34 -3.87 -5.45 3.60
CA LEU A 34 -4.25 -4.14 3.10
C LEU A 34 -5.47 -3.61 3.86
N SER A 35 -5.33 -2.44 4.48
CA SER A 35 -6.41 -1.76 5.18
C SER A 35 -6.74 -0.42 4.48
N PRO A 36 -8.03 -0.10 4.27
CA PRO A 36 -8.42 1.17 3.70
C PRO A 36 -8.02 2.33 4.63
N PRO A 37 -7.96 3.59 4.16
CA PRO A 37 -7.45 4.71 4.95
C PRO A 37 -8.17 4.98 6.28
N GLY A 38 -9.44 4.57 6.42
CA GLY A 38 -10.19 4.69 7.67
C GLY A 38 -9.74 3.72 8.77
N ASP A 39 -9.17 2.58 8.35
CA ASP A 39 -8.73 1.48 9.22
C ASP A 39 -7.19 1.30 9.15
N ALA A 40 -6.50 2.28 8.57
CA ALA A 40 -5.07 2.22 8.36
C ALA A 40 -4.32 2.47 9.67
N GLU A 41 -3.40 1.56 9.99
CA GLU A 41 -2.58 1.63 11.19
C GLU A 41 -1.10 1.71 10.86
N TRP A 42 -0.29 2.11 11.85
CA TRP A 42 1.15 2.01 11.80
C TRP A 42 1.62 1.10 12.92
N SER A 43 2.50 0.15 12.62
CA SER A 43 3.11 -0.70 13.63
C SER A 43 4.57 -0.94 13.32
N VAL A 44 5.39 -1.02 14.37
CA VAL A 44 6.79 -1.48 14.29
C VAL A 44 6.92 -2.98 14.52
N GLN A 45 5.81 -3.66 14.82
CA GLN A 45 5.76 -5.10 14.99
C GLN A 45 6.23 -5.81 13.71
N PRO A 46 7.12 -6.81 13.80
CA PRO A 46 7.54 -7.60 12.64
C PRO A 46 6.34 -8.16 11.87
N ALA A 47 6.41 -8.17 10.54
CA ALA A 47 5.31 -8.60 9.69
C ALA A 47 4.79 -10.01 10.03
N SER A 48 5.70 -10.93 10.36
CA SER A 48 5.35 -12.29 10.79
C SER A 48 4.49 -12.31 12.06
N GLU A 49 4.84 -11.49 13.05
CA GLU A 49 4.08 -11.38 14.29
C GLU A 49 2.75 -10.67 14.07
N PHE A 50 2.73 -9.65 13.20
CA PHE A 50 1.49 -8.99 12.80
C PHE A 50 0.52 -9.99 12.18
N ARG A 51 0.97 -10.83 11.23
CA ARG A 51 0.14 -11.92 10.69
C ARG A 51 -0.39 -12.82 11.79
N ASP A 52 0.46 -13.22 12.73
CA ASP A 52 0.05 -14.13 13.80
C ASP A 52 -1.00 -13.48 14.72
N SER A 53 -0.95 -12.15 14.90
CA SER A 53 -1.96 -11.38 15.64
C SER A 53 -3.34 -11.33 14.97
N LEU A 54 -3.41 -11.56 13.65
CA LEU A 54 -4.67 -11.62 12.91
C LEU A 54 -5.43 -12.93 13.13
N ALA A 55 -4.80 -13.93 13.76
CA ALA A 55 -5.42 -15.22 14.04
C ALA A 55 -6.63 -15.03 14.99
N GLY A 56 -7.85 -15.09 14.42
CA GLY A 56 -9.11 -14.90 15.15
C GLY A 56 -9.92 -13.68 14.71
N LEU A 57 -9.36 -12.80 13.89
CA LEU A 57 -10.03 -11.60 13.37
C LEU A 57 -10.71 -11.84 12.02
N ALA A 58 -10.76 -13.07 11.50
CA ALA A 58 -11.29 -13.38 10.17
C ALA A 58 -12.76 -12.99 9.95
N SER A 59 -13.53 -12.77 11.02
CA SER A 59 -14.91 -12.29 10.98
C SER A 59 -15.08 -10.82 11.37
N ASP A 60 -13.99 -10.09 11.63
CA ASP A 60 -14.03 -8.66 11.91
C ASP A 60 -14.18 -7.87 10.59
N GLN A 61 -15.12 -6.93 10.58
CA GLN A 61 -15.34 -6.04 9.43
C GLN A 61 -14.14 -5.11 9.15
N HIS A 62 -13.27 -4.90 10.13
CA HIS A 62 -12.04 -4.10 9.99
C HIS A 62 -10.78 -4.96 9.78
N ALA A 63 -10.95 -6.27 9.57
CA ALA A 63 -9.82 -7.14 9.27
C ALA A 63 -9.14 -6.71 7.96
N PRO A 64 -7.79 -6.71 7.88
CA PRO A 64 -7.09 -6.38 6.65
C PRO A 64 -7.48 -7.32 5.51
N ILE A 65 -7.58 -6.76 4.30
CA ILE A 65 -7.77 -7.53 3.08
C ILE A 65 -6.46 -8.27 2.78
N GLU A 66 -6.57 -9.59 2.58
CA GLU A 66 -5.43 -10.45 2.24
C GLU A 66 -5.38 -10.78 0.75
N CYS A 67 -4.18 -10.72 0.17
CA CYS A 67 -3.92 -11.29 -1.14
C CYS A 67 -2.50 -11.85 -1.26
N VAL A 68 -2.28 -12.71 -2.27
CA VAL A 68 -0.95 -13.20 -2.61
C VAL A 68 -0.58 -12.67 -3.99
N GLN A 69 0.50 -11.92 -4.04
CA GLN A 69 1.16 -11.47 -5.26
C GLN A 69 2.09 -12.59 -5.77
N GLN A 70 1.95 -12.93 -7.05
CA GLN A 70 2.79 -13.90 -7.77
C GLN A 70 3.93 -13.18 -8.52
N ALA A 71 4.96 -13.92 -8.89
CA ALA A 71 5.99 -13.40 -9.80
C ALA A 71 5.36 -12.96 -11.14
N GLY A 72 5.69 -11.76 -11.59
CA GLY A 72 5.11 -11.10 -12.77
C GLY A 72 3.96 -10.14 -12.44
N ASP A 73 3.39 -10.19 -11.24
CA ASP A 73 2.29 -9.30 -10.86
C ASP A 73 2.81 -7.90 -10.46
N MET A 74 2.04 -6.88 -10.86
CA MET A 74 2.14 -5.53 -10.30
C MET A 74 1.00 -5.28 -9.31
N LEU A 75 1.33 -4.95 -8.07
CA LEU A 75 0.38 -4.56 -7.05
C LEU A 75 0.45 -3.04 -6.84
N TYR A 76 -0.71 -2.38 -6.90
CA TYR A 76 -0.86 -0.95 -6.63
C TYR A 76 -1.45 -0.73 -5.24
N VAL A 77 -0.81 0.13 -4.43
CA VAL A 77 -1.29 0.57 -3.12
C VAL A 77 -1.61 2.07 -3.22
N PRO A 78 -2.89 2.47 -3.11
CA PRO A 78 -3.25 3.88 -3.13
C PRO A 78 -2.72 4.61 -1.89
N LYS A 79 -2.47 5.91 -2.03
CA LYS A 79 -2.10 6.78 -0.91
C LYS A 79 -3.02 6.59 0.29
N GLY A 80 -2.42 6.49 1.47
CA GLY A 80 -3.13 6.42 2.75
C GLY A 80 -3.64 5.03 3.13
N TRP A 81 -3.47 4.01 2.29
CA TRP A 81 -3.75 2.63 2.67
C TRP A 81 -2.67 2.09 3.62
N GLY A 82 -3.11 1.51 4.73
CA GLY A 82 -2.25 0.75 5.63
C GLY A 82 -1.92 -0.58 4.99
N HIS A 83 -0.65 -0.99 5.03
CA HIS A 83 -0.27 -2.29 4.52
C HIS A 83 0.95 -2.92 5.18
N SER A 84 0.95 -4.25 5.22
CA SER A 84 2.09 -5.10 5.62
C SER A 84 2.32 -6.17 4.57
N THR A 85 3.56 -6.66 4.46
CA THR A 85 3.93 -7.72 3.51
C THR A 85 4.74 -8.81 4.16
N ILE A 86 4.54 -10.05 3.72
CA ILE A 86 5.36 -11.21 4.09
C ILE A 86 5.75 -11.97 2.83
N ASN A 87 7.04 -12.22 2.66
CA ASN A 87 7.57 -13.12 1.67
C ASN A 87 7.21 -14.56 2.11
N ILE A 88 6.33 -15.25 1.39
CA ILE A 88 6.00 -16.65 1.67
C ILE A 88 6.99 -17.60 0.99
N GLU A 89 7.73 -17.09 -0.01
CA GLU A 89 8.88 -17.72 -0.65
C GLU A 89 10.03 -16.71 -0.74
N ALA A 90 11.25 -17.16 -1.06
CA ALA A 90 12.35 -16.25 -1.36
C ALA A 90 11.93 -15.31 -2.50
N SER A 91 12.01 -14.00 -2.27
CA SER A 91 11.36 -13.01 -3.12
C SER A 91 12.31 -11.91 -3.57
N VAL A 92 12.20 -11.51 -4.83
CA VAL A 92 12.93 -10.39 -5.44
C VAL A 92 11.96 -9.49 -6.16
N GLY A 93 12.11 -8.18 -6.02
CA GLY A 93 11.28 -7.23 -6.76
C GLY A 93 11.68 -5.78 -6.56
N VAL A 94 10.85 -4.91 -7.10
CA VAL A 94 11.02 -3.46 -7.01
C VAL A 94 9.72 -2.81 -6.54
N ALA A 95 9.85 -1.87 -5.61
CA ALA A 95 8.76 -1.01 -5.18
C ALA A 95 9.08 0.44 -5.54
N TYR A 96 8.06 1.18 -5.97
CA TYR A 96 8.15 2.58 -6.27
C TYR A 96 7.00 3.33 -5.62
N GLU A 97 7.32 4.16 -4.64
CA GLU A 97 6.40 5.14 -4.09
C GLU A 97 6.53 6.45 -4.87
N PHE A 98 5.40 7.03 -5.26
CA PHE A 98 5.32 8.24 -6.06
C PHE A 98 4.19 9.15 -5.59
N THR A 99 4.26 10.41 -6.04
CA THR A 99 3.16 11.36 -5.96
C THR A 99 2.80 11.78 -7.36
N HIS A 100 1.54 12.13 -7.58
CA HIS A 100 1.07 12.65 -8.86
C HIS A 100 0.43 14.02 -8.64
N ALA A 101 0.47 14.86 -9.67
CA ALA A 101 -0.23 16.14 -9.63
C ALA A 101 -1.73 15.88 -9.51
N ALA A 102 -2.39 16.56 -8.57
CA ALA A 102 -3.84 16.53 -8.44
C ALA A 102 -4.48 16.97 -9.78
N GLY A 103 -5.30 16.10 -10.36
CA GLY A 103 -6.02 16.36 -11.62
C GLY A 103 -5.79 15.35 -12.74
N LEU A 104 -4.80 14.44 -12.63
CA LEU A 104 -4.60 13.41 -13.67
C LEU A 104 -5.63 12.27 -13.64
N LEU A 105 -6.28 12.07 -12.49
CA LEU A 105 -7.25 10.99 -12.24
C LEU A 105 -8.64 11.49 -11.81
N ASP A 106 -8.92 12.81 -11.89
CA ASP A 106 -10.25 13.35 -11.61
C ASP A 106 -11.10 13.23 -12.88
N PRO A 107 -11.95 12.19 -13.05
CA PRO A 107 -12.66 11.93 -14.31
C PRO A 107 -13.81 12.92 -14.50
N VAL A 108 -14.15 13.66 -13.45
CA VAL A 108 -15.21 14.67 -13.42
C VAL A 108 -14.53 15.97 -13.01
N GLY A 109 -14.01 16.69 -14.00
CA GLY A 109 -13.38 17.99 -13.82
C GLY A 109 -14.26 18.95 -13.02
N ARG A 110 -14.13 18.94 -11.70
CA ARG A 110 -14.66 19.99 -10.84
C ARG A 110 -13.58 21.05 -10.75
N LEU A 111 -13.50 21.84 -11.82
CA LEU A 111 -12.85 23.14 -11.80
C LEU A 111 -13.53 23.99 -10.71
N SER A 112 -13.09 23.85 -9.46
CA SER A 112 -13.34 24.87 -8.44
C SER A 112 -12.42 26.05 -8.73
N GLY A 113 -12.74 26.77 -9.79
CA GLY A 113 -12.15 28.06 -10.09
C GLY A 113 -12.53 29.05 -9.01
N ARG A 114 -11.80 29.07 -7.89
CA ARG A 114 -11.73 30.25 -7.03
C ARG A 114 -10.75 31.23 -7.67
N ARG A 115 -11.22 31.93 -8.71
CA ARG A 115 -10.56 33.17 -9.15
C ARG A 115 -10.80 34.22 -8.08
N GLY A 116 -9.70 34.63 -7.45
CA GLY A 116 -9.66 35.66 -6.44
C GLY A 116 -10.19 37.01 -6.92
N TRP A 117 -10.82 37.67 -5.96
CA TRP A 117 -11.17 39.08 -5.81
C TRP A 117 -10.58 40.09 -6.83
N ARG A 118 -11.47 40.86 -7.44
CA ARG A 118 -11.27 42.31 -7.68
C ARG A 118 -12.60 43.05 -7.45
N ARG A 119 -12.71 43.80 -6.35
CA ARG A 119 -13.64 44.94 -6.28
C ARG A 119 -12.86 46.18 -6.72
N ARG A 120 -13.19 46.70 -7.90
CA ARG A 120 -12.83 48.07 -8.30
C ARG A 120 -13.86 49.01 -7.68
N ARG A 121 -13.41 49.97 -6.90
CA ARG A 121 -13.92 51.34 -6.92
C ARG A 121 -12.73 52.23 -7.21
#